data_AF-A0A945N1H3-F1
#
_entry.id   AF-A0A945N1H3-F1
#
_cell.length_a   1.000
_cell.length_b   1.000
_cell.length_c   1.000
_cell.angle_alpha   90.00
_cell.angle_beta   90.00
_cell.angle_gamma   90.00
#
_symmetry.space_group_name_H-M   'P 1'
#
loop_
_entity.id
_entity.type
_entity.pdbx_description
1 polymer ?
#
loop_
_entity_poly.entity_id
_entity_poly.type
_entity_poly.pdbx_seq_one_letter_code
_entity_poly.pdbx_strand_id
1 'polypeptide(L)'
;MSPLDDFNTDSVMDETGQRDHARRRLSDKILAAFNHAYSVGEHEVAKKLKAALIANEAQSSDYNELRQSYDPLGEADLWVNFVEARNAYRAVCDGKKSTVTVTESLETMKEAYRVWSVT
;
A
#
# COMPACT_ATOMS: atom_id res chain seq x y z
N MET A 1 -22.67 29.26 25.68
CA MET A 1 -22.52 28.07 24.84
C MET A 1 -22.85 28.49 23.43
N SER A 2 -21.89 28.39 22.52
CA SER A 2 -22.06 28.78 21.13
C SER A 2 -22.83 27.68 20.39
N PRO A 3 -23.74 28.00 19.45
CA PRO A 3 -24.44 27.00 18.63
C PRO A 3 -23.51 26.08 17.81
N LEU A 4 -22.22 26.40 17.76
CA LEU A 4 -21.16 25.65 17.10
C LEU A 4 -20.45 24.64 18.02
N ASP A 5 -20.63 24.74 19.34
CA ASP A 5 -20.01 23.82 20.31
C ASP A 5 -20.65 22.41 20.25
N ASP A 6 -21.88 22.30 19.73
CA ASP A 6 -22.64 21.04 19.57
C ASP A 6 -22.62 20.51 18.12
N PHE A 7 -21.85 21.13 17.20
CA PHE A 7 -21.80 20.67 15.81
C PHE A 7 -20.95 19.40 15.72
N ASN A 8 -21.61 18.25 15.84
CA ASN A 8 -21.00 16.95 15.70
C ASN A 8 -20.68 16.69 14.21
N THR A 9 -19.56 17.25 13.75
CA THR A 9 -18.99 17.04 12.40
C THR A 9 -18.90 15.57 12.05
N ASP A 10 -18.66 14.73 13.06
CA ASP A 10 -18.52 13.30 12.87
C ASP A 10 -19.85 12.65 12.44
N SER A 11 -20.98 13.08 13.00
CA SER A 11 -22.31 12.60 12.60
C SER A 11 -22.69 13.04 11.18
N VAL A 12 -22.35 14.28 10.81
CA VAL A 12 -22.69 14.85 9.49
C VAL A 12 -21.89 14.20 8.36
N MET A 13 -20.62 13.86 8.62
CA MET A 13 -19.75 13.20 7.64
C MET A 13 -20.13 11.73 7.40
N ASP A 14 -20.72 11.06 8.39
CA ASP A 14 -21.28 9.71 8.25
C ASP A 14 -22.54 9.71 7.38
N GLU A 15 -23.48 10.62 7.64
CA GLU A 15 -24.74 10.73 6.90
C GLU A 15 -24.55 11.05 5.41
N THR A 16 -23.43 11.69 5.06
CA THR A 16 -23.13 12.14 3.69
C THR A 16 -22.17 11.21 2.93
N GLY A 17 -21.64 10.16 3.57
CA GLY A 17 -20.60 9.29 2.98
C GLY A 17 -19.24 9.97 2.76
N GLN A 18 -19.07 11.22 3.21
CA GLN A 18 -17.83 11.99 3.08
C GLN A 18 -16.67 11.37 3.86
N ARG A 19 -16.99 10.69 4.97
CA ARG A 19 -15.99 10.00 5.78
C ARG A 19 -15.32 8.86 5.03
N ASP A 20 -16.07 8.04 4.32
CA ASP A 20 -15.50 6.91 3.56
C ASP A 20 -14.64 7.40 2.39
N HIS A 21 -15.07 8.46 1.71
CA HIS A 21 -14.24 9.09 0.67
C HIS A 21 -12.95 9.69 1.25
N ALA A 22 -13.02 10.35 2.42
CA ALA A 22 -11.83 10.88 3.09
C ALA A 22 -10.86 9.77 3.52
N ARG A 23 -11.38 8.66 4.04
CA ARG A 23 -10.61 7.46 4.41
C ARG A 23 -9.90 6.84 3.21
N ARG A 24 -10.60 6.62 2.09
CA ARG A 24 -10.00 6.11 0.84
C ARG A 24 -8.86 7.00 0.36
N ARG A 25 -9.09 8.32 0.29
CA ARG A 25 -8.03 9.27 -0.11
C ARG A 25 -6.85 9.27 0.86
N LEU A 26 -7.08 8.97 2.14
CA LEU A 26 -6.01 8.83 3.11
C LEU A 26 -5.22 7.53 2.85
N SER A 27 -5.89 6.41 2.59
CA SER A 27 -5.24 5.15 2.19
C SER A 27 -4.38 5.30 0.95
N ASP A 28 -4.89 5.93 -0.11
CA ASP A 28 -4.11 6.16 -1.35
C ASP A 28 -2.83 6.96 -1.08
N LYS A 29 -2.91 7.98 -0.20
CA LYS A 29 -1.76 8.79 0.18
C LYS A 29 -0.76 8.01 1.03
N ILE A 30 -1.24 7.23 2.00
CA ILE A 30 -0.39 6.40 2.85
C ILE A 30 0.31 5.35 1.99
N LEU A 31 -0.40 4.73 1.06
CA LEU A 31 0.14 3.74 0.12
C LEU A 31 1.20 4.34 -0.80
N ALA A 32 0.95 5.51 -1.39
CA ALA A 32 1.94 6.20 -2.22
C ALA A 32 3.21 6.55 -1.43
N ALA A 33 3.05 7.05 -0.19
CA ALA A 33 4.18 7.34 0.70
C ALA A 33 4.93 6.07 1.11
N PHE A 34 4.21 4.98 1.38
CA PHE A 34 4.77 3.67 1.70
C PHE A 34 5.62 3.15 0.55
N ASN A 35 5.09 3.16 -0.67
CA ASN A 35 5.78 2.69 -1.87
C ASN A 35 7.10 3.44 -2.07
N HIS A 36 7.05 4.78 -1.95
CA HIS A 36 8.25 5.61 -2.02
C HIS A 36 9.25 5.27 -0.92
N ALA A 37 8.84 5.27 0.36
CA ALA A 37 9.72 5.00 1.49
C ALA A 37 10.41 3.63 1.38
N TYR A 38 9.66 2.59 1.04
CA TYR A 38 10.20 1.24 0.85
C TYR A 38 11.20 1.20 -0.31
N SER A 39 10.92 1.91 -1.41
CA SER A 39 11.79 1.92 -2.60
C SER A 39 13.17 2.55 -2.38
N VAL A 40 13.25 3.54 -1.48
CA VAL A 40 14.50 4.25 -1.14
C VAL A 40 15.25 3.62 0.05
N GLY A 41 14.72 2.53 0.62
CA GLY A 41 15.34 1.80 1.74
C GLY A 41 14.99 2.35 3.13
N GLU A 42 14.04 3.29 3.23
CA GLU A 42 13.56 3.85 4.51
C GLU A 42 12.57 2.88 5.19
N HIS A 43 13.03 1.67 5.52
CA HIS A 43 12.18 0.57 5.98
C HIS A 43 11.44 0.87 7.29
N GLU A 44 12.05 1.64 8.21
CA GLU A 44 11.36 2.04 9.45
C GLU A 44 10.21 3.02 9.20
N VAL A 45 10.37 3.92 8.22
CA VAL A 45 9.29 4.81 7.78
C VAL A 45 8.20 4.00 7.08
N ALA A 46 8.57 3.10 6.18
CA ALA A 46 7.63 2.21 5.51
C ALA A 46 6.84 1.35 6.51
N LYS A 47 7.48 0.83 7.56
CA LYS A 47 6.80 0.07 8.63
C LYS A 47 5.75 0.90 9.36
N LYS A 48 6.06 2.16 9.69
CA LYS A 48 5.11 3.08 10.33
C LYS A 48 3.95 3.43 9.41
N LEU A 49 4.21 3.64 8.12
CA LEU A 49 3.17 3.90 7.12
C LEU A 49 2.26 2.68 6.91
N LYS A 50 2.82 1.47 6.87
CA LYS A 50 2.03 0.22 6.82
C LYS A 50 1.13 0.07 8.05
N ALA A 51 1.63 0.38 9.25
CA ALA A 51 0.82 0.37 10.46
C ALA A 51 -0.32 1.42 10.40
N ALA A 52 -0.04 2.63 9.89
CA ALA A 52 -1.05 3.66 9.68
C ALA A 52 -2.13 3.24 8.66
N LEU A 53 -1.73 2.55 7.59
CA LEU A 53 -2.65 2.00 6.59
C LEU A 53 -3.59 0.96 7.21
N ILE A 54 -3.04 0.01 7.98
CA ILE A 54 -3.83 -0.98 8.73
C ILE A 54 -4.84 -0.30 9.66
N ALA A 55 -4.40 0.73 10.39
CA ALA A 55 -5.28 1.46 11.29
C ALA A 55 -6.40 2.21 10.56
N ASN A 56 -6.12 2.76 9.38
CA ASN A 56 -7.13 3.44 8.56
C ASN A 56 -8.15 2.46 7.98
N GLU A 57 -7.70 1.29 7.50
CA GLU A 57 -8.58 0.24 6.96
C GLU A 57 -9.40 -0.47 8.03
N ALA A 58 -8.87 -0.64 9.25
CA ALA A 58 -9.59 -1.24 10.38
C ALA A 58 -10.81 -0.42 10.84
N GLN A 59 -10.89 0.85 10.47
CA GLN A 59 -12.02 1.73 10.78
C GLN A 59 -13.13 1.73 9.71
N SER A 60 -12.92 1.03 8.59
CA SER A 60 -13.95 0.86 7.58
C SER A 60 -15.06 -0.03 8.13
N SER A 61 -16.21 0.58 8.43
CA SER A 61 -17.44 -0.14 8.79
C SER A 61 -17.91 -0.99 7.61
N ASP A 62 -18.66 -2.06 7.92
CA ASP A 62 -19.25 -3.09 7.03
C ASP A 62 -20.11 -2.59 5.84
N TYR A 63 -19.96 -1.34 5.39
CA TYR A 63 -20.49 -0.86 4.11
C TYR A 63 -19.71 -1.48 2.96
N ASN A 64 -20.15 -2.70 2.72
CA ASN A 64 -19.95 -3.66 1.67
C ASN A 64 -20.26 -3.08 0.27
N GLU A 65 -19.66 -1.94 -0.08
CA GLU A 65 -19.96 -1.26 -1.34
C GLU A 65 -18.85 -1.39 -2.38
N LEU A 66 -19.02 -2.45 -3.17
CA LEU A 66 -19.18 -2.34 -4.64
C LEU A 66 -17.93 -2.34 -5.53
N ARG A 67 -16.72 -2.58 -5.02
CA ARG A 67 -15.63 -3.08 -5.87
C ARG A 67 -14.79 -4.12 -5.15
N GLN A 68 -14.83 -5.36 -5.63
CA GLN A 68 -13.96 -6.48 -5.24
C GLN A 68 -12.45 -6.24 -5.50
N SER A 69 -12.03 -4.99 -5.75
CA SER A 69 -10.73 -4.64 -6.34
C SER A 69 -9.95 -3.58 -5.55
N TYR A 70 -10.52 -2.97 -4.50
CA TYR A 70 -9.76 -1.99 -3.69
C TYR A 70 -9.17 -2.70 -2.47
N ASP A 71 -7.88 -3.02 -2.54
CA ASP A 71 -7.13 -3.69 -1.48
C ASP A 71 -5.76 -3.01 -1.29
N PRO A 72 -5.72 -1.85 -0.60
CA PRO A 72 -4.47 -1.10 -0.43
C PRO A 72 -3.45 -1.85 0.43
N LEU A 73 -3.87 -2.80 1.28
CA LEU A 73 -2.97 -3.65 2.04
C LEU A 73 -2.34 -4.73 1.15
N GLY A 74 -3.15 -5.37 0.30
CA GLY A 74 -2.66 -6.30 -0.72
C GLY A 74 -1.72 -5.61 -1.71
N GLU A 75 -2.04 -4.41 -2.17
CA GLU A 75 -1.16 -3.61 -3.03
C GLU A 75 0.20 -3.32 -2.36
N ALA A 76 0.21 -3.00 -1.06
CA ALA A 76 1.44 -2.79 -0.31
C ALA A 76 2.31 -4.06 -0.22
N ASP A 77 1.69 -5.23 -0.04
CA ASP A 77 2.41 -6.51 0.01
C ASP A 77 2.95 -6.92 -1.36
N LEU A 78 2.18 -6.72 -2.42
CA LEU A 78 2.63 -6.95 -3.81
C LEU A 78 3.81 -6.05 -4.17
N TRP A 79 3.79 -4.78 -3.75
CA TRP A 79 4.91 -3.86 -3.94
C TRP A 79 6.19 -4.33 -3.24
N VAL A 80 6.08 -4.76 -1.97
CA VAL A 80 7.22 -5.29 -1.21
C VAL A 80 7.82 -6.48 -1.94
N ASN A 81 7.01 -7.45 -2.36
CA ASN A 81 7.46 -8.63 -3.09
C ASN A 81 8.21 -8.26 -4.37
N PHE A 82 7.73 -7.28 -5.13
CA PHE A 82 8.42 -6.79 -6.32
C PHE A 82 9.77 -6.14 -5.99
N VAL A 83 9.82 -5.25 -4.99
CA VAL A 83 11.06 -4.58 -4.58
C VAL A 83 12.10 -5.58 -4.06
N GLU A 84 11.69 -6.58 -3.29
CA GLU A 84 12.56 -7.67 -2.85
C GLU A 84 13.11 -8.49 -4.02
N ALA A 85 12.25 -8.89 -4.97
CA ALA A 85 12.67 -9.62 -6.17
C ALA A 85 13.66 -8.79 -7.02
N ARG A 86 13.42 -7.48 -7.15
CA ARG A 86 14.34 -6.55 -7.82
C ARG A 86 15.69 -6.46 -7.12
N ASN A 87 15.68 -6.34 -5.79
CA ASN A 87 16.91 -6.27 -5.00
C ASN A 87 17.69 -7.60 -5.08
N ALA A 88 17.01 -8.74 -5.09
CA ALA A 88 17.62 -10.06 -5.28
C ALA A 88 18.25 -10.21 -6.67
N TYR A 89 17.54 -9.82 -7.73
CA TYR A 89 18.08 -9.79 -9.10
C TYR A 89 19.34 -8.92 -9.19
N ARG A 90 19.28 -7.70 -8.63
CA ARG A 90 20.44 -6.80 -8.59
C ARG A 90 21.64 -7.42 -7.87
N ALA A 91 21.43 -8.02 -6.70
CA ALA A 91 22.49 -8.70 -5.95
C ALA A 91 23.10 -9.88 -6.73
N VAL A 92 22.30 -10.60 -7.51
CA VAL A 92 22.77 -11.68 -8.39
C VAL A 92 23.58 -11.14 -9.57
N CYS A 93 23.17 -10.03 -10.18
CA CYS A 93 23.91 -9.35 -11.25
C CYS A 93 25.25 -8.75 -10.78
N ASP A 94 25.27 -8.19 -9.57
CA ASP A 94 26.48 -7.62 -8.97
C ASP A 94 27.45 -8.72 -8.50
N GLY A 95 26.94 -9.93 -8.24
CA GLY A 95 27.74 -11.11 -7.95
C GLY A 95 28.26 -11.80 -9.21
N LYS A 96 29.44 -12.41 -9.15
CA LYS A 96 29.94 -13.33 -10.20
C LYS A 96 29.15 -14.66 -10.17
N LYS A 97 27.84 -14.60 -10.42
CA LYS A 97 26.92 -15.74 -10.42
C LYS A 97 26.79 -16.34 -11.82
N SER A 98 26.22 -17.55 -11.89
CA SER A 98 25.98 -18.23 -13.17
C SER A 98 24.87 -17.55 -13.96
N THR A 99 24.92 -17.65 -15.29
CA THR A 99 23.89 -17.14 -16.20
C THR A 99 22.51 -17.72 -15.90
N VAL A 100 22.44 -18.98 -15.43
CA VAL A 100 21.18 -19.64 -15.04
C VAL A 100 20.55 -18.91 -13.84
N THR A 101 21.34 -18.65 -12.80
CA THR A 101 20.87 -17.91 -11.60
C THR A 101 20.41 -16.49 -11.92
N VAL A 102 21.10 -15.80 -12.84
CA VAL A 102 20.68 -14.46 -13.32
C VAL A 102 19.33 -14.54 -14.04
N THR A 103 19.12 -15.57 -14.87
CA THR A 103 17.87 -15.76 -15.61
C THR A 103 16.70 -16.08 -14.68
N GLU A 104 16.90 -16.98 -13.71
CA GLU A 104 15.87 -17.35 -12.72
C GLU A 104 15.42 -16.15 -11.87
N SER A 105 16.37 -15.33 -11.41
CA SER A 105 16.07 -14.12 -10.64
C SER A 105 15.40 -13.04 -11.48
N LEU A 106 15.73 -12.92 -12.77
CA LEU A 106 15.05 -12.03 -13.70
C LEU A 106 13.58 -12.44 -13.91
N GLU A 107 13.31 -13.73 -14.11
CA GLU A 107 11.92 -14.21 -14.30
C GLU A 107 11.09 -14.04 -13.03
N THR A 108 11.69 -14.26 -11.85
CA THR A 108 11.03 -14.01 -10.56
C THR A 108 10.67 -12.52 -10.40
N MET A 109 11.58 -11.61 -10.76
CA MET A 109 11.32 -10.17 -10.72
C MET A 109 10.21 -9.76 -11.70
N LYS A 110 10.21 -10.31 -12.93
CA LYS A 110 9.18 -10.04 -13.94
C LYS A 110 7.80 -10.51 -13.49
N GLU A 111 7.72 -11.70 -12.90
CA GLU A 111 6.45 -12.23 -12.41
C GLU A 111 5.91 -11.38 -11.25
N ALA A 112 6.77 -10.99 -10.29
CA ALA A 112 6.37 -10.10 -9.21
C ALA A 112 5.87 -8.74 -9.72
N TYR A 113 6.55 -8.16 -10.73
CA TYR A 113 6.10 -6.93 -11.38
C TYR A 113 4.76 -7.13 -12.08
N ARG A 114 4.58 -8.24 -12.81
CA ARG A 114 3.33 -8.54 -13.53
C ARG A 114 2.15 -8.59 -12.58
N VAL A 115 2.28 -9.30 -11.45
CA VAL A 115 1.23 -9.40 -10.44
C VAL A 115 0.91 -8.03 -9.84
N TRP A 116 1.94 -7.25 -9.47
CA TRP A 116 1.75 -5.91 -8.90
C TRP A 116 1.17 -4.89 -9.88
N SER A 117 1.50 -4.97 -11.17
CA SER A 117 1.07 -3.98 -12.19
C SER A 117 -0.36 -4.15 -12.68
N VAL A 118 -1.03 -5.26 -12.35
CA VAL A 118 -2.39 -5.61 -12.78
C VAL A 118 -3.44 -5.26 -11.72
N THR A 119 -3.01 -4.96 -10.49
CA THR A 119 -3.79 -4.30 -9.44
C THR A 119 -4.07 -2.84 -9.81
#